data_AF-A0A6H0S432-F1
#
_entry.id   AF-A0A6H0S432-F1
#
_cell.length_a   1.000
_cell.length_b   1.000
_cell.length_c   1.000
_cell.angle_alpha   90.00
_cell.angle_beta   90.00
_cell.angle_gamma   90.00
#
_symmetry.space_group_name_H-M   'P 1'
#
loop_
_entity.id
_entity.type
_entity.pdbx_description
1 polymer ?
#
loop_
_entity_poly.entity_id
_entity_poly.type
_entity_poly.pdbx_seq_one_letter_code
_entity_poly.pdbx_strand_id
1 'polypeptide(L)'
;MSDASETPVEEIAAPATHEPHIKVLKGSPSDAELAALIGVLSAAGGGPAEPVITEKNLWGHPVDRLRYQSHSWQRVTLLERTHLRK
;
A
#
# COMPACT_ATOMS: atom_id res chain seq x y z
N MET A 1 -46.23 -0.60 -8.92
CA MET A 1 -45.02 0.22 -8.77
C MET A 1 -43.82 -0.71 -8.81
N SER A 2 -43.20 -0.82 -9.98
CA SER A 2 -41.94 -1.53 -10.17
C SER A 2 -40.84 -0.50 -10.08
N ASP A 3 -39.90 -0.66 -9.17
CA ASP A 3 -38.63 0.06 -9.21
C ASP A 3 -37.56 -0.97 -8.85
N ALA A 4 -36.89 -1.47 -9.88
CA ALA A 4 -35.69 -2.28 -9.75
C ALA A 4 -34.53 -1.29 -9.68
N SER A 5 -34.07 -0.99 -8.48
CA SER A 5 -32.89 -0.17 -8.25
C SER A 5 -31.66 -0.94 -8.72
N GLU A 6 -31.21 -0.57 -9.92
CA GLU A 6 -29.97 -0.96 -10.58
C GLU A 6 -28.78 -0.48 -9.74
N THR A 7 -28.02 -1.43 -9.19
CA THR A 7 -26.73 -1.19 -8.53
C THR A 7 -25.71 -0.67 -9.55
N PRO A 8 -25.06 0.49 -9.32
CA PRO A 8 -24.00 0.96 -10.21
C PRO A 8 -22.83 -0.02 -10.13
N VAL A 9 -22.50 -0.64 -11.26
CA VAL A 9 -21.24 -1.38 -11.42
C VAL A 9 -20.13 -0.34 -11.40
N GLU A 10 -19.38 -0.34 -10.30
CA GLU A 10 -18.19 0.48 -10.11
C GLU A 10 -17.19 0.12 -11.21
N GLU A 11 -17.00 1.05 -12.15
CA GLU A 11 -16.05 0.94 -13.23
C GLU A 11 -14.65 0.85 -12.64
N ILE A 12 -14.12 -0.38 -12.59
CA ILE A 12 -12.75 -0.68 -12.20
C ILE A 12 -11.87 0.04 -13.22
N ALA A 13 -11.30 1.17 -12.79
CA ALA A 13 -10.37 1.95 -13.59
C ALA A 13 -9.32 1.02 -14.20
N ALA A 14 -9.30 0.95 -15.54
CA ALA A 14 -8.38 0.10 -16.26
C ALA A 14 -6.93 0.42 -15.82
N PRO A 15 -6.13 -0.59 -15.44
CA PRO A 15 -4.75 -0.35 -15.03
C PRO A 15 -3.99 0.30 -16.19
N ALA A 16 -3.21 1.34 -15.88
CA ALA A 16 -2.39 2.03 -16.85
C ALA A 16 -1.57 1.01 -17.66
N THR A 17 -1.65 1.08 -18.98
CA THR A 17 -1.00 0.13 -19.88
C THR A 17 0.52 0.31 -19.78
N HIS A 18 1.18 -0.46 -18.93
CA HIS A 18 2.64 -0.48 -18.83
C HIS A 18 3.22 -1.14 -20.08
N GLU A 19 4.19 -0.50 -20.73
CA GLU A 19 4.93 -1.11 -21.83
C GLU A 19 5.65 -2.38 -21.34
N PRO A 20 5.77 -3.44 -22.15
CA PRO A 20 6.43 -4.67 -21.73
C PRO A 20 7.94 -4.44 -21.52
N HIS A 21 8.41 -4.60 -20.28
CA HIS A 21 9.81 -4.42 -19.89
C HIS A 21 10.72 -5.61 -20.25
N ILE A 22 10.15 -6.79 -20.52
CA ILE A 22 10.89 -8.03 -20.81
C ILE A 22 10.47 -8.55 -22.18
N LYS A 23 11.44 -8.93 -23.02
CA LYS A 23 11.22 -9.43 -24.39
C LYS A 23 11.97 -10.72 -24.64
N VAL A 24 11.32 -11.69 -25.28
CA VAL A 24 11.95 -12.92 -25.77
C VAL A 24 12.60 -12.62 -27.11
N LEU A 25 13.93 -12.67 -27.16
CA LEU A 25 14.68 -12.40 -28.39
C LEU A 25 14.79 -13.63 -29.30
N LYS A 26 14.76 -14.84 -28.72
CA LYS A 26 14.96 -16.10 -29.44
C LYS A 26 14.26 -17.25 -28.73
N GLY A 27 13.74 -18.20 -29.53
CA GLY A 27 13.07 -19.41 -29.05
C GLY A 27 11.56 -19.23 -28.86
N SER A 28 10.88 -20.34 -28.58
CA SER A 28 9.45 -20.40 -28.26
C SER A 28 9.30 -21.07 -26.89
N PRO A 29 9.39 -20.31 -25.77
CA PRO A 29 9.25 -20.90 -24.45
C PRO A 29 7.84 -21.49 -24.31
N SER A 30 7.77 -22.63 -23.63
CA SER A 30 6.48 -23.24 -23.28
C SER A 30 5.78 -22.45 -22.18
N ASP A 31 4.45 -22.60 -22.08
CA ASP A 31 3.65 -21.95 -21.04
C ASP A 31 4.12 -22.32 -19.63
N ALA A 32 4.64 -23.54 -19.45
CA ALA A 32 5.20 -24.00 -18.18
C ALA A 32 6.47 -23.24 -17.78
N GLU A 33 7.36 -22.94 -18.74
CA GLU A 33 8.58 -22.18 -18.49
C GLU A 33 8.27 -20.70 -18.21
N LEU A 34 7.29 -20.13 -18.92
CA LEU A 34 6.82 -18.77 -18.64
C LEU A 34 6.22 -18.67 -17.24
N ALA A 35 5.40 -19.63 -16.83
CA ALA A 35 4.83 -19.67 -15.49
C ALA A 35 5.91 -19.78 -14.41
N ALA A 36 6.91 -20.64 -14.61
CA ALA A 36 8.05 -20.76 -13.70
C ALA A 36 8.83 -19.45 -13.57
N LEU A 37 9.11 -18.78 -14.69
CA LEU A 37 9.80 -17.48 -14.70
C LEU A 37 9.00 -16.40 -13.95
N ILE A 38 7.70 -16.28 -14.22
CA ILE A 38 6.82 -15.30 -13.56
C ILE A 38 6.77 -15.57 -12.05
N GLY A 39 6.72 -16.83 -11.64
CA GLY A 39 6.76 -17.22 -10.23
C GLY A 39 8.04 -16.75 -9.53
N VAL A 40 9.20 -16.96 -10.15
CA VAL A 40 10.49 -16.51 -9.61
C VAL A 40 10.58 -14.98 -9.54
N LEU A 41 10.17 -14.28 -10.60
CA LEU A 41 10.21 -12.81 -10.64
C LEU A 41 9.25 -12.19 -9.62
N SER A 42 8.06 -12.76 -9.45
CA SER A 42 7.10 -12.33 -8.43
C SER A 42 7.64 -12.53 -7.02
N ALA A 43 8.31 -13.66 -6.76
CA ALA A 43 8.94 -13.93 -5.47
C ALA A 43 10.11 -12.96 -5.19
N ALA A 44 10.94 -12.68 -6.19
CA ALA A 44 12.07 -11.75 -6.06
C ALA A 44 11.64 -10.28 -5.94
N GLY A 45 10.55 -9.89 -6.61
CA GLY A 45 9.98 -8.54 -6.54
C GLY A 45 9.37 -8.18 -5.18
N GLY A 46 9.16 -9.18 -4.32
CA GLY A 46 8.50 -9.02 -3.02
C GLY A 46 7.00 -8.85 -3.19
N GLY A 47 6.23 -9.58 -2.38
CA GLY A 47 4.81 -9.27 -2.19
C GLY A 47 4.63 -7.89 -1.54
N PRO A 48 3.39 -7.35 -1.50
CA PRO A 48 3.12 -6.20 -0.65
C PRO A 48 3.70 -6.50 0.73
N ALA A 49 4.53 -5.59 1.24
CA ALA A 49 5.13 -5.79 2.55
C ALA A 49 4.01 -6.14 3.52
N GLU A 50 4.09 -7.33 4.13
CA GLU A 50 3.26 -7.71 5.28
C GLU A 50 3.22 -6.46 6.16
N PRO A 51 2.03 -5.95 6.55
CA PRO A 51 1.96 -4.72 7.34
C PRO A 51 2.89 -4.91 8.52
N VAL A 52 4.03 -4.22 8.46
CA VAL A 52 5.10 -4.42 9.44
C VAL A 52 4.43 -4.16 10.76
N ILE A 53 4.41 -5.17 11.64
CA ILE A 53 4.04 -4.98 13.03
C ILE A 53 5.07 -3.98 13.54
N THR A 54 4.69 -2.70 13.45
CA THR A 54 5.55 -1.62 13.88
C THR A 54 5.54 -1.76 15.38
N GLU A 55 6.64 -2.25 15.94
CA GLU A 55 6.81 -2.29 17.38
C GLU A 55 6.42 -0.93 17.93
N LYS A 56 5.66 -0.94 19.03
CA LYS A 56 5.13 0.28 19.63
C LYS A 56 6.29 1.20 20.01
N ASN A 57 6.64 2.11 19.12
CA ASN A 57 7.72 3.04 19.32
C ASN A 57 7.15 4.31 19.94
N LEU A 58 7.28 4.43 21.27
CA LEU A 58 6.87 5.62 22.03
C LEU A 58 7.85 6.79 21.92
N TRP A 59 8.91 6.66 21.11
CA TRP A 59 10.02 7.58 21.04
C TRP A 59 10.27 8.02 19.60
N GLY A 60 10.59 9.30 19.41
CA GLY A 60 10.99 9.82 18.11
C GLY A 60 9.84 10.05 17.13
N HIS A 61 8.60 10.20 17.64
CA HIS A 61 7.51 10.68 16.80
C HIS A 61 7.83 12.10 16.32
N PRO A 62 7.44 12.48 15.09
CA PRO A 62 7.67 13.84 14.59
C PRO A 62 7.10 14.93 15.51
N VAL A 63 5.98 14.63 16.21
CA VAL A 63 5.35 15.52 17.20
C VAL A 63 6.27 15.89 18.36
N ASP A 64 7.19 15.00 18.75
CA ASP A 64 8.11 15.24 19.86
C ASP A 64 9.21 16.26 19.49
N ARG A 65 9.43 16.48 18.19
CA ARG A 65 10.39 17.48 17.69
C ARG A 65 9.80 18.89 17.65
N LEU A 66 8.48 19.03 17.71
CA LEU A 66 7.80 20.32 17.66
C LEU A 66 7.85 21.01 19.03
N ARG A 67 8.38 22.22 19.08
CA ARG A 67 8.38 23.06 20.29
C ARG A 67 7.08 23.87 20.36
N TYR A 68 6.02 23.24 20.85
CA TYR A 68 4.78 23.97 21.16
C TYR A 68 4.92 24.77 22.45
N GLN A 69 4.36 25.99 22.45
CA GLN A 69 4.18 26.77 23.67
C GLN A 69 3.29 26.00 24.66
N SER A 70 3.49 26.21 25.97
CA SER A 70 2.80 25.48 27.04
C SER A 70 1.27 25.53 26.93
N HIS A 71 0.73 26.64 26.44
CA HIS A 71 -0.71 26.89 26.33
C HIS A 71 -1.30 26.53 24.96
N SER A 72 -0.50 25.94 24.06
CA SER A 72 -0.96 25.62 22.71
C SER A 72 -1.89 24.42 22.73
N TRP A 73 -3.11 24.60 22.21
CA TRP A 73 -4.06 23.51 22.03
C TRP A 73 -3.58 22.45 21.02
N GLN A 74 -2.63 22.79 20.14
CA GLN A 74 -1.95 21.83 19.27
C GLN A 74 -1.10 20.84 20.07
N ARG A 75 -0.52 21.27 21.22
CA ARG A 75 0.22 20.37 22.12
C ARG A 75 -0.72 19.33 22.72
N VAL A 76 -1.86 19.76 23.24
CA VAL A 76 -2.87 18.86 23.84
C VAL A 76 -3.39 17.88 22.79
N THR A 77 -3.80 18.37 21.61
CA THR A 77 -4.45 17.51 20.63
C THR A 77 -3.51 16.60 19.86
N LEU A 78 -2.35 17.06 19.44
CA LEU A 78 -1.46 16.26 18.59
C LEU A 78 -0.60 15.30 19.43
N LEU A 79 -0.01 15.78 20.53
CA LEU A 79 0.87 14.97 21.37
C LEU A 79 0.08 13.86 22.07
N GLU A 80 -1.04 14.20 22.71
CA GLU A 80 -1.83 13.22 23.46
C GLU A 80 -2.46 12.18 22.54
N ARG A 81 -2.95 12.56 21.35
CA ARG A 81 -3.53 11.60 20.39
C ARG A 81 -2.51 10.61 19.82
N THR A 82 -1.25 11.01 19.72
CA THR A 82 -0.16 10.15 19.25
C THR A 82 0.27 9.17 20.35
N HIS A 83 0.35 9.63 21.61
CA HIS A 83 0.89 8.83 22.71
C HIS A 83 -0.16 8.05 23.52
N LEU A 84 -1.41 8.52 23.61
CA LEU A 84 -2.45 7.94 24.48
C LEU A 84 -3.44 7.02 23.78
N ARG A 85 -3.41 6.90 22.44
CA ARG A 85 -4.26 5.91 21.75
C ARG A 85 -3.72 4.50 22.04
N LYS A 86 -4.53 3.70 22.74
CA LYS A 86 -4.31 2.26 22.93
C LYS A 86 -4.98 1.49 21.81
#